data_AF-A0A2V5VD76-F1
#
_entry.id   AF-A0A2V5VD76-F1
#
_cell.length_a   1.000
_cell.length_b   1.000
_cell.length_c   1.000
_cell.angle_alpha   90.00
_cell.angle_beta   90.00
_cell.angle_gamma   90.00
#
_symmetry.space_group_name_H-M   'P 1'
#
loop_
_entity.id
_entity.type
_entity.pdbx_description
1 polymer ?
#
loop_
_entity_poly.entity_id
_entity_poly.type
_entity_poly.pdbx_seq_one_letter_code
_entity_poly.pdbx_strand_id
1 'polypeptide(L)'
;MARAVFCSQSKMKIFTFLILCFASVAFADDFKAIDGKEYKNVTVSRVEPDGIVLISKSGISKVYFTELPKEVRERFHYDPAKATAYSAEQTASQVAFQNQQAELRRKVAEERNKYWIGQEPAKNSQNKLPTPAAFVTNRGQQGEVITHGAPVDINRHLVLGNVTVVDFYADWCGPCRELSPSLEQMASTDPEIALRKIDIVNGNTAVARQYNVHAIPQVNVYNRGGRLVGTVVGADIEQVRRYVAQAKTGR
;
A
#
# COMPACT_ATOMS: atom_id res chain seq x y z
N MET A 1 -6.66 41.97 -44.55
CA MET A 1 -7.25 40.83 -43.82
C MET A 1 -7.04 41.08 -42.33
N ALA A 2 -8.07 41.55 -41.61
CA ALA A 2 -8.04 41.70 -40.16
C ALA A 2 -9.32 41.05 -39.62
N ARG A 3 -9.18 39.95 -38.87
CA ARG A 3 -10.31 39.25 -38.24
C ARG A 3 -10.48 39.80 -36.83
N ALA A 4 -11.59 40.49 -36.59
CA ALA A 4 -12.02 40.87 -35.26
C ALA A 4 -12.46 39.62 -34.48
N VAL A 5 -11.90 39.43 -33.28
CA VAL A 5 -12.34 38.41 -32.32
C VAL A 5 -13.39 39.07 -31.42
N PHE A 6 -14.64 38.66 -31.57
CA PHE A 6 -15.73 39.02 -30.65
C PHE A 6 -15.63 38.13 -29.40
N CYS A 7 -15.31 38.73 -28.25
CA CYS A 7 -15.40 38.09 -26.94
C CYS A 7 -16.79 38.40 -26.34
N SER A 8 -17.66 37.39 -26.27
CA SER A 8 -18.99 37.51 -25.66
C SER A 8 -18.89 37.33 -24.14
N GLN A 9 -19.13 38.41 -23.41
CA GLN A 9 -19.22 38.47 -21.95
C GLN A 9 -20.51 37.77 -21.48
N SER A 10 -20.39 36.54 -20.95
CA SER A 10 -21.50 35.86 -20.29
C SER A 10 -21.57 36.30 -18.82
N LYS A 11 -22.58 37.10 -18.49
CA LYS A 11 -22.91 37.50 -17.11
C LYS A 11 -23.39 36.27 -16.32
N MET A 12 -22.53 35.71 -15.48
CA MET A 12 -22.94 34.73 -14.46
C MET A 12 -23.81 35.42 -13.40
N LYS A 13 -25.12 35.16 -13.44
CA LYS A 13 -26.03 35.50 -12.34
C LYS A 13 -25.78 34.50 -11.20
N ILE A 14 -25.22 34.99 -10.10
CA ILE A 14 -25.05 34.25 -8.85
C ILE A 14 -26.45 34.03 -8.27
N PHE A 15 -27.02 32.85 -8.49
CA PHE A 15 -28.17 32.37 -7.73
C PHE A 15 -27.63 31.80 -6.42
N THR A 16 -27.74 32.58 -5.35
CA THR A 16 -27.49 32.11 -3.98
C THR A 16 -28.58 31.10 -3.63
N PHE A 17 -28.33 29.82 -3.92
CA PHE A 17 -29.11 28.72 -3.35
C PHE A 17 -28.77 28.67 -1.86
N LEU A 18 -29.65 29.24 -1.04
CA LEU A 18 -29.64 29.04 0.41
C LEU A 18 -29.94 27.55 0.64
N ILE A 19 -28.89 26.74 0.73
CA ILE A 19 -28.97 25.32 1.07
C ILE A 19 -29.46 25.27 2.52
N LEU A 20 -30.77 25.10 2.69
CA LEU A 20 -31.33 24.62 3.95
C LEU A 20 -30.80 23.19 4.12
N CYS A 21 -29.69 23.04 4.84
CA CYS A 21 -29.24 21.75 5.34
C CYS A 21 -30.33 21.22 6.28
N PHE A 22 -31.30 20.50 5.73
CA PHE A 22 -32.01 19.48 6.48
C PHE A 22 -30.96 18.44 6.86
N ALA A 23 -30.32 18.63 8.02
CA ALA A 23 -29.61 17.57 8.68
C ALA A 23 -30.67 16.51 9.00
N SER A 24 -30.85 15.55 8.09
CA SER A 24 -31.57 14.32 8.39
C SER A 24 -30.88 13.73 9.62
N VAL A 25 -31.57 13.77 10.75
CA VAL A 25 -31.12 13.13 11.97
C VAL A 25 -31.03 11.65 11.63
N ALA A 26 -29.83 11.16 11.37
CA ALA A 26 -29.57 9.75 11.18
C ALA A 26 -29.71 9.10 12.57
N PHE A 27 -30.91 8.63 12.89
CA PHE A 27 -31.13 7.87 14.11
C PHE A 27 -30.27 6.60 14.04
N ALA A 28 -29.55 6.34 15.12
CA ALA A 28 -28.86 5.08 15.27
C ALA A 28 -29.90 3.98 15.50
N ASP A 29 -29.83 2.93 14.69
CA ASP A 29 -30.69 1.75 14.76
C ASP A 29 -29.98 0.64 15.54
N ASP A 30 -30.78 -0.21 16.18
CA ASP A 30 -30.32 -1.48 16.76
C ASP A 30 -30.87 -2.63 15.91
N PHE A 31 -30.00 -3.53 15.44
CA PHE A 31 -30.38 -4.71 14.68
C PHE A 31 -29.94 -5.98 15.41
N LYS A 32 -30.75 -7.04 15.28
CA LYS A 32 -30.38 -8.39 15.72
C LYS A 32 -30.44 -9.31 14.51
N ALA A 33 -29.32 -9.94 14.19
CA ALA A 33 -29.24 -10.96 13.15
C ALA A 33 -29.87 -12.28 13.64
N ILE A 34 -30.21 -13.15 12.70
CA ILE A 34 -30.85 -14.44 12.97
C ILE A 34 -29.94 -15.41 13.75
N ASP A 35 -28.61 -15.21 13.67
CA ASP A 35 -27.60 -15.95 14.42
C ASP A 35 -27.42 -15.43 15.87
N GLY A 36 -28.18 -14.40 16.26
CA GLY A 36 -28.13 -13.77 17.57
C GLY A 36 -27.12 -12.64 17.68
N LYS A 37 -26.35 -12.32 16.63
CA LYS A 37 -25.43 -11.19 16.63
C LYS A 37 -26.18 -9.86 16.68
N GLU A 38 -25.84 -9.02 17.65
CA GLU A 38 -26.46 -7.72 17.87
C GLU A 38 -25.58 -6.58 17.35
N TYR A 39 -26.18 -5.68 16.58
CA TYR A 39 -25.57 -4.44 16.08
C TYR A 39 -26.26 -3.29 16.81
N LYS A 40 -25.54 -2.62 17.70
CA LYS A 40 -26.10 -1.54 18.55
C LYS A 40 -25.57 -0.18 18.14
N ASN A 41 -26.43 0.83 18.17
CA ASN A 41 -26.09 2.22 17.88
C ASN A 41 -25.39 2.36 16.53
N VAL A 42 -25.94 1.70 15.49
CA VAL A 42 -25.38 1.67 14.15
C VAL A 42 -26.20 2.54 13.20
N THR A 43 -25.54 3.15 12.23
CA THR A 43 -26.20 3.91 11.17
C THR A 43 -26.12 3.14 9.87
N VAL A 44 -27.24 2.97 9.16
CA VAL A 44 -27.22 2.41 7.81
C VAL A 44 -26.65 3.47 6.86
N SER A 45 -25.44 3.24 6.35
CA SER A 45 -24.77 4.13 5.41
C SER A 45 -25.29 3.98 3.98
N ARG A 46 -25.53 2.74 3.56
CA ARG A 46 -26.11 2.41 2.26
C ARG A 46 -26.74 1.03 2.29
N VAL A 47 -27.66 0.81 1.35
CA VAL A 47 -28.31 -0.48 1.11
C VAL A 47 -27.84 -1.00 -0.24
N GLU A 48 -27.29 -2.21 -0.25
CA GLU A 48 -26.87 -2.95 -1.43
C GLU A 48 -27.91 -4.06 -1.72
N PRO A 49 -28.02 -4.60 -2.93
CA PRO A 49 -29.02 -5.62 -3.24
C PRO A 49 -28.96 -6.87 -2.35
N ASP A 50 -27.78 -7.21 -1.83
CA ASP A 50 -27.52 -8.39 -1.00
C ASP A 50 -27.36 -8.09 0.51
N GLY A 51 -27.35 -6.81 0.93
CA GLY A 51 -27.18 -6.46 2.34
C GLY A 51 -27.20 -4.97 2.65
N ILE A 52 -27.02 -4.65 3.92
CA ILE A 52 -26.90 -3.27 4.43
C ILE A 52 -25.48 -3.00 4.92
N VAL A 53 -25.02 -1.79 4.70
CA VAL A 53 -23.70 -1.35 5.19
C VAL A 53 -23.90 -0.44 6.38
N LEU A 54 -23.41 -0.90 7.52
CA LEU A 54 -23.54 -0.26 8.82
C LEU A 54 -22.27 0.52 9.14
N ILE A 55 -22.44 1.72 9.69
CA ILE A 55 -21.38 2.51 10.32
C ILE A 55 -21.62 2.48 11.82
N SER A 56 -20.57 2.16 12.56
CA SER A 56 -20.55 2.12 14.02
C SER A 56 -19.31 2.83 14.55
N LYS A 57 -19.20 2.97 15.87
CA LYS A 57 -17.97 3.46 16.52
C LYS A 57 -16.75 2.58 16.24
N SER A 58 -16.94 1.28 15.96
CA SER A 58 -15.88 0.32 15.64
C SER A 58 -15.54 0.24 14.15
N GLY A 59 -16.25 0.99 13.28
CA GLY A 59 -16.00 1.03 11.84
C GLY A 59 -17.18 0.60 10.99
N ILE A 60 -16.88 0.29 9.73
CA ILE A 60 -17.85 -0.06 8.69
C ILE A 60 -18.01 -1.58 8.64
N SER A 61 -19.25 -2.08 8.62
CA SER A 61 -19.54 -3.51 8.53
C SER A 61 -20.68 -3.75 7.54
N LYS A 62 -20.52 -4.72 6.63
CA LYS A 62 -21.61 -5.20 5.78
C LYS A 62 -22.34 -6.35 6.48
N VAL A 63 -23.66 -6.30 6.48
CA VAL A 63 -24.53 -7.36 7.00
C VAL A 63 -25.43 -7.83 5.87
N TYR A 64 -25.41 -9.11 5.56
CA TYR A 64 -26.18 -9.66 4.45
C TYR A 64 -27.66 -9.79 4.83
N PHE A 65 -28.55 -9.56 3.87
CA PHE A 65 -29.99 -9.71 4.12
C PHE A 65 -30.38 -11.14 4.53
N THR A 66 -29.64 -12.14 4.07
CA THR A 66 -29.83 -13.55 4.47
C THR A 66 -29.58 -13.80 5.95
N GLU A 67 -28.82 -12.92 6.62
CA GLU A 67 -28.51 -12.99 8.05
C GLU A 67 -29.49 -12.15 8.89
N LEU A 68 -30.41 -11.42 8.24
CA LEU A 68 -31.33 -10.50 8.89
C LEU A 68 -32.74 -11.08 9.05
N PRO A 69 -33.43 -10.74 10.15
CA PRO A 69 -34.83 -11.11 10.35
C PRO A 69 -35.73 -10.67 9.20
N LYS A 70 -36.86 -11.36 9.04
CA LYS A 70 -37.82 -11.09 7.96
C LYS A 70 -38.31 -9.64 7.99
N GLU A 71 -38.53 -9.10 9.17
CA GLU A 71 -39.00 -7.75 9.42
C GLU A 71 -38.01 -6.70 8.90
N VAL A 72 -36.70 -6.95 9.09
CA VAL A 72 -35.64 -6.07 8.61
C VAL A 72 -35.49 -6.17 7.09
N ARG A 73 -35.60 -7.37 6.53
CA ARG A 73 -35.60 -7.58 5.07
C ARG A 73 -36.75 -6.84 4.39
N GLU A 74 -37.94 -6.87 4.99
CA GLU A 74 -39.12 -6.15 4.50
C GLU A 74 -38.94 -4.63 4.59
N ARG A 75 -38.39 -4.12 5.70
CA ARG A 75 -38.07 -2.68 5.89
C ARG A 75 -37.18 -2.13 4.78
N PHE A 76 -36.25 -2.93 4.26
CA PHE A 76 -35.30 -2.50 3.22
C PHE A 76 -35.62 -3.06 1.83
N HIS A 77 -36.81 -3.61 1.62
CA HIS A 77 -37.28 -4.11 0.31
C HIS A 77 -36.33 -5.13 -0.33
N TYR A 78 -35.86 -6.09 0.46
CA TYR A 78 -34.97 -7.16 -0.02
C TYR A 78 -35.60 -7.97 -1.16
N ASP A 79 -34.85 -8.12 -2.25
CA ASP A 79 -35.20 -8.92 -3.42
C ASP A 79 -34.14 -10.02 -3.63
N PRO A 80 -34.49 -11.31 -3.43
CA PRO A 80 -33.53 -12.41 -3.52
C PRO A 80 -32.96 -12.62 -4.93
N ALA A 81 -33.71 -12.27 -5.98
CA ALA A 81 -33.23 -12.40 -7.36
C ALA A 81 -32.16 -11.34 -7.64
N LYS A 82 -32.39 -10.08 -7.22
CA LYS A 82 -31.39 -9.01 -7.35
C LYS A 82 -30.15 -9.27 -6.49
N ALA A 83 -30.33 -9.79 -5.28
CA ALA A 83 -29.23 -10.17 -4.40
C ALA A 83 -28.33 -11.25 -5.01
N THR A 84 -28.94 -12.27 -5.62
CA THR A 84 -28.22 -13.36 -6.28
C THR A 84 -27.44 -12.85 -7.49
N ALA A 85 -28.07 -12.03 -8.34
CA ALA A 85 -27.41 -11.43 -9.49
C ALA A 85 -26.23 -10.53 -9.07
N TYR A 86 -26.43 -9.68 -8.05
CA TYR A 86 -25.41 -8.78 -7.54
C TYR A 86 -24.22 -9.53 -6.93
N SER A 87 -24.46 -10.53 -6.08
CA SER A 87 -23.39 -11.34 -5.47
C SER A 87 -22.62 -12.18 -6.50
N ALA A 88 -23.29 -12.68 -7.53
CA ALA A 88 -22.65 -13.36 -8.66
C ALA A 88 -21.75 -12.40 -9.45
N GLU A 89 -22.21 -11.18 -9.73
CA GLU A 89 -21.42 -10.14 -10.40
C GLU A 89 -20.21 -9.70 -9.57
N GLN A 90 -20.37 -9.50 -8.26
CA GLN A 90 -19.28 -9.16 -7.35
C GLN A 90 -18.23 -10.29 -7.29
N THR A 91 -18.67 -11.54 -7.22
CA THR A 91 -17.79 -12.71 -7.21
C THR A 91 -17.06 -12.85 -8.55
N ALA A 92 -17.76 -12.68 -9.68
CA ALA A 92 -17.15 -12.69 -11.01
C ALA A 92 -16.10 -11.57 -11.15
N SER A 93 -16.40 -10.37 -10.65
CA SER A 93 -15.48 -9.24 -10.63
C SER A 93 -14.24 -9.52 -9.76
N GLN A 94 -14.43 -10.12 -8.59
CA GLN A 94 -13.35 -10.49 -7.68
C GLN A 94 -12.45 -11.58 -8.28
N VAL A 95 -13.05 -12.62 -8.88
CA VAL A 95 -12.33 -13.70 -9.57
C VAL A 95 -11.59 -13.16 -10.79
N ALA A 96 -12.21 -12.28 -11.58
CA ALA A 96 -11.56 -11.64 -12.72
C ALA A 96 -10.33 -10.83 -12.27
N PHE A 97 -10.46 -10.05 -11.19
CA PHE A 97 -9.35 -9.31 -10.62
C PHE A 97 -8.23 -10.24 -10.11
N GLN A 98 -8.57 -11.31 -9.41
CA GLN A 98 -7.59 -12.31 -8.94
C GLN A 98 -6.87 -12.99 -10.11
N ASN A 99 -7.59 -13.36 -11.16
CA ASN A 99 -7.03 -13.97 -12.36
C ASN A 99 -6.11 -13.00 -13.10
N GLN A 100 -6.52 -11.74 -13.24
CA GLN A 100 -5.68 -10.69 -13.82
C GLN A 100 -4.39 -10.50 -13.02
N GLN A 101 -4.46 -10.50 -11.68
CA GLN A 101 -3.28 -10.45 -10.83
C GLN A 101 -2.39 -11.69 -10.98
N ALA A 102 -2.98 -12.89 -11.03
CA ALA A 102 -2.24 -14.14 -11.21
C ALA A 102 -1.53 -14.18 -12.57
N GLU A 103 -2.20 -13.72 -13.64
CA GLU A 103 -1.62 -13.62 -14.96
C GLU A 103 -0.49 -12.59 -15.01
N LEU A 104 -0.69 -11.41 -14.41
CA LEU A 104 0.36 -10.40 -14.30
C LEU A 104 1.57 -10.94 -13.53
N ARG A 105 1.34 -11.64 -12.42
CA ARG A 105 2.41 -12.31 -11.65
C ARG A 105 3.14 -13.35 -12.50
N ARG A 106 2.41 -14.13 -13.30
CA ARG A 106 3.01 -15.12 -14.22
C ARG A 106 3.86 -14.43 -15.28
N LYS A 107 3.36 -13.37 -15.91
CA LYS A 107 4.09 -12.56 -16.90
C LYS A 107 5.34 -11.93 -16.30
N VAL A 108 5.25 -11.36 -15.09
CA VAL A 108 6.40 -10.81 -14.37
C VAL A 108 7.41 -11.90 -14.03
N ALA A 109 6.96 -13.09 -13.61
CA ALA A 109 7.84 -14.22 -13.34
C ALA A 109 8.52 -14.75 -14.60
N GLU A 110 7.82 -14.78 -15.74
CA GLU A 110 8.34 -15.17 -17.05
C GLU A 110 9.38 -14.16 -17.57
N GLU A 111 9.07 -12.86 -17.50
CA GLU A 111 10.02 -11.78 -17.84
C GLU A 111 11.25 -11.81 -16.92
N ARG A 112 11.06 -12.04 -15.62
CA ARG A 112 12.17 -12.27 -14.68
C ARG A 112 12.99 -13.49 -15.08
N ASN A 113 12.35 -14.59 -15.48
CA ASN A 113 13.03 -15.83 -15.90
C ASN A 113 13.81 -15.63 -17.20
N LYS A 114 13.25 -14.89 -18.17
CA LYS A 114 13.92 -14.50 -19.42
C LYS A 114 15.22 -13.73 -19.16
N TYR A 115 15.24 -12.87 -18.15
CA TYR A 115 16.44 -12.13 -17.73
C TYR A 115 17.44 -12.99 -16.94
N TRP A 116 16.98 -14.07 -16.30
CA TRP A 116 17.81 -15.01 -15.52
C TRP A 116 18.40 -16.17 -16.35
N ILE A 117 17.78 -16.56 -17.48
CA ILE A 117 18.23 -17.67 -18.35
C ILE A 117 19.46 -17.32 -19.23
N GLY A 118 20.06 -16.13 -19.06
CA GLY A 118 21.36 -15.78 -19.65
C GLY A 118 22.59 -16.07 -18.76
N GLN A 119 22.37 -16.53 -17.52
CA GLN A 119 23.44 -16.94 -16.61
C GLN A 119 23.45 -18.46 -16.50
N GLU A 120 23.99 -19.15 -17.50
CA GLU A 120 24.40 -20.54 -17.29
C GLU A 120 25.45 -20.58 -16.18
N PRO A 121 25.35 -21.51 -15.21
CA PRO A 121 26.38 -21.70 -14.22
C PRO A 121 27.60 -22.28 -14.94
N ALA A 122 28.70 -21.53 -14.95
CA ALA A 122 29.97 -22.01 -15.44
C ALA A 122 30.29 -23.38 -14.80
N LYS A 123 30.36 -24.42 -15.64
CA LYS A 123 30.75 -25.77 -15.23
C LYS A 123 32.18 -25.75 -14.70
N ASN A 124 32.31 -26.14 -13.44
CA ASN A 124 33.46 -26.77 -12.79
C ASN A 124 34.86 -26.14 -13.00
N SER A 125 35.29 -25.37 -12.00
CA SER A 125 36.56 -25.69 -11.35
C SER A 125 36.45 -25.30 -9.89
N GLN A 126 37.00 -26.14 -9.02
CA GLN A 126 37.07 -25.96 -7.57
C GLN A 126 37.52 -24.54 -7.21
N ASN A 127 36.58 -23.65 -6.89
CA ASN A 127 36.89 -22.41 -6.22
C ASN A 127 36.09 -22.37 -4.93
N LYS A 128 36.77 -22.85 -3.88
CA LYS A 128 36.71 -22.37 -2.49
C LYS A 128 35.74 -21.20 -2.32
N LEU A 129 34.74 -21.34 -1.44
CA LEU A 129 34.01 -20.19 -0.90
C LEU A 129 35.03 -19.05 -0.71
N PRO A 130 34.85 -17.88 -1.34
CA PRO A 130 35.80 -16.81 -1.12
C PRO A 130 35.80 -16.55 0.39
N THR A 131 36.97 -16.76 0.98
CA THR A 131 37.33 -16.25 2.31
C THR A 131 36.77 -14.83 2.43
N PRO A 132 36.25 -14.38 3.59
CA PRO A 132 35.58 -13.09 3.70
C PRO A 132 36.61 -11.97 3.44
N ALA A 133 36.74 -11.59 2.18
CA ALA A 133 37.73 -10.66 1.70
C ALA A 133 37.01 -9.37 1.33
N ALA A 134 37.34 -8.35 2.11
CA ALA A 134 37.06 -6.95 1.88
C ALA A 134 35.57 -6.56 1.82
N PHE A 135 35.13 -5.89 2.89
CA PHE A 135 34.11 -4.86 2.83
C PHE A 135 34.29 -4.07 1.52
N VAL A 136 33.35 -4.25 0.59
CA VAL A 136 33.41 -3.67 -0.75
C VAL A 136 33.17 -2.17 -0.62
N THR A 137 34.23 -1.38 -0.73
CA THR A 137 34.28 0.04 -0.38
C THR A 137 33.59 0.99 -1.36
N ASN A 138 32.88 0.55 -2.39
CA ASN A 138 32.19 1.48 -3.31
C ASN A 138 31.02 0.82 -4.07
N ARG A 139 29.85 0.72 -3.43
CA ARG A 139 28.57 0.48 -4.12
C ARG A 139 27.45 1.34 -3.52
N GLY A 140 27.18 2.49 -4.16
CA GLY A 140 26.11 3.44 -3.82
C GLY A 140 26.47 4.26 -2.59
N GLN A 141 26.57 5.58 -2.73
CA GLN A 141 26.83 6.48 -1.60
C GLN A 141 25.83 6.18 -0.47
N GLN A 142 26.33 6.15 0.75
CA GLN A 142 25.51 6.09 1.97
C GLN A 142 24.38 7.13 1.85
N GLY A 143 23.11 6.70 1.82
CA GLY A 143 21.96 7.62 1.70
C GLY A 143 21.53 8.01 0.28
N GLU A 144 21.94 7.27 -0.75
CA GLU A 144 21.48 7.49 -2.13
C GLU A 144 19.95 7.51 -2.26
N VAL A 145 19.40 8.59 -2.83
CA VAL A 145 17.99 8.69 -3.25
C VAL A 145 17.85 8.02 -4.60
N ILE A 146 17.17 6.87 -4.63
CA ILE A 146 17.11 6.03 -5.83
C ILE A 146 16.08 6.53 -6.85
N THR A 147 14.97 7.10 -6.37
CA THR A 147 13.87 7.56 -7.22
C THR A 147 13.10 8.69 -6.55
N HIS A 148 12.46 9.51 -7.39
CA HIS A 148 11.52 10.56 -7.00
C HIS A 148 10.15 10.21 -7.62
N GLY A 149 9.40 9.31 -6.96
CA GLY A 149 8.05 8.91 -7.37
C GLY A 149 7.95 7.91 -8.54
N ALA A 150 9.02 7.71 -9.31
CA ALA A 150 9.04 6.77 -10.43
C ALA A 150 9.18 5.31 -9.95
N PRO A 151 8.65 4.32 -10.70
CA PRO A 151 8.82 2.90 -10.36
C PRO A 151 10.30 2.54 -10.20
N VAL A 152 10.61 1.69 -9.24
CA VAL A 152 12.00 1.24 -8.97
C VAL A 152 12.00 -0.23 -8.58
N ASP A 153 12.97 -1.00 -9.03
CA ASP A 153 13.20 -2.38 -8.56
C ASP A 153 14.23 -2.37 -7.43
N ILE A 154 13.77 -2.41 -6.18
CA ILE A 154 14.65 -2.35 -4.99
C ILE A 154 15.69 -3.47 -5.00
N ASN A 155 15.40 -4.63 -5.59
CA ASN A 155 16.34 -5.76 -5.61
C ASN A 155 17.65 -5.41 -6.30
N ARG A 156 17.64 -4.47 -7.26
CA ARG A 156 18.84 -3.97 -7.95
C ARG A 156 19.70 -3.05 -7.09
N HIS A 157 19.14 -2.52 -6.00
CA HIS A 157 19.79 -1.57 -5.10
C HIS A 157 20.18 -2.19 -3.75
N LEU A 158 19.88 -3.48 -3.54
CA LEU A 158 20.35 -4.25 -2.39
C LEU A 158 21.86 -4.45 -2.46
N VAL A 159 22.53 -4.25 -1.34
CA VAL A 159 23.97 -4.49 -1.20
C VAL A 159 24.18 -5.85 -0.55
N LEU A 160 24.28 -6.90 -1.36
CA LEU A 160 24.56 -8.25 -0.86
C LEU A 160 25.87 -8.27 -0.07
N GLY A 161 25.86 -8.95 1.08
CA GLY A 161 26.93 -8.89 2.08
C GLY A 161 26.74 -7.81 3.16
N ASN A 162 25.83 -6.86 2.95
CA ASN A 162 25.47 -5.81 3.91
C ASN A 162 23.98 -5.90 4.26
N VAL A 163 23.61 -5.35 5.41
CA VAL A 163 22.21 -5.08 5.74
C VAL A 163 21.77 -3.87 4.93
N THR A 164 20.73 -4.01 4.11
CA THR A 164 20.19 -2.88 3.34
C THR A 164 18.95 -2.32 4.04
N VAL A 165 18.98 -1.03 4.36
CA VAL A 165 17.86 -0.29 4.96
C VAL A 165 17.30 0.64 3.89
N VAL A 166 16.00 0.51 3.61
CA VAL A 166 15.31 1.32 2.60
C VAL A 166 14.31 2.25 3.28
N ASP A 167 14.57 3.55 3.22
CA ASP A 167 13.75 4.64 3.77
C ASP A 167 12.80 5.20 2.70
N PHE A 168 11.50 4.94 2.84
CA PHE A 168 10.45 5.58 2.05
C PHE A 168 10.00 6.86 2.74
N TYR A 169 10.30 8.00 2.13
CA TYR A 169 10.12 9.33 2.71
C TYR A 169 9.54 10.31 1.68
N ALA A 170 9.25 11.54 2.12
CA ALA A 170 9.01 12.68 1.26
C ALA A 170 9.44 13.98 1.97
N ASP A 171 9.85 15.01 1.23
CA ASP A 171 10.39 16.25 1.82
C ASP A 171 9.38 17.01 2.70
N TRP A 172 8.09 16.92 2.35
CA TRP A 172 7.00 17.55 3.10
C TRP A 172 6.65 16.80 4.40
N CYS A 173 7.16 15.60 4.60
CA CYS A 173 6.82 14.75 5.74
C CYS A 173 7.54 15.19 7.02
N GLY A 174 6.78 15.64 8.02
CA GLY A 174 7.30 16.04 9.33
C GLY A 174 8.08 14.92 10.05
N PRO A 175 7.44 13.78 10.36
CA PRO A 175 8.10 12.67 11.05
C PRO A 175 9.32 12.09 10.31
N CYS A 176 9.34 12.19 8.97
CA CYS A 176 10.48 11.74 8.17
C CYS A 176 11.73 12.60 8.47
N ARG A 177 11.57 13.91 8.71
CA ARG A 177 12.68 14.80 9.07
C ARG A 177 13.31 14.44 10.42
N GLU A 178 12.60 13.73 11.29
CA GLU A 178 13.14 13.20 12.55
C GLU A 178 13.84 11.85 12.34
N LEU A 179 13.24 10.96 11.55
CA LEU A 179 13.76 9.61 11.35
C LEU A 179 14.96 9.55 10.38
N SER A 180 14.90 10.21 9.22
CA SER A 180 15.91 10.07 8.17
C SER A 180 17.34 10.44 8.64
N PRO A 181 17.57 11.51 9.41
CA PRO A 181 18.91 11.79 9.96
C PRO A 181 19.43 10.69 10.89
N SER A 182 18.55 10.04 11.65
CA SER A 182 18.93 8.92 12.52
C SER A 182 19.32 7.68 11.71
N LEU A 183 18.67 7.43 10.57
CA LEU A 183 19.04 6.35 9.63
C LEU A 183 20.37 6.65 8.95
N GLU A 184 20.59 7.89 8.51
CA GLU A 184 21.85 8.34 7.91
C GLU A 184 23.01 8.22 8.89
N GLN A 185 22.81 8.64 10.15
CA GLN A 185 23.81 8.47 11.21
C GLN A 185 24.10 6.99 11.47
N MET A 186 23.07 6.15 11.57
CA MET A 186 23.26 4.71 11.78
C MET A 186 24.11 4.09 10.67
N ALA A 187 23.82 4.42 9.41
CA ALA A 187 24.53 3.89 8.25
C ALA A 187 25.96 4.47 8.12
N SER A 188 26.18 5.73 8.52
CA SER A 188 27.51 6.35 8.52
C SER A 188 28.45 5.77 9.59
N THR A 189 27.90 5.35 10.73
CA THR A 189 28.68 4.75 11.83
C THR A 189 28.90 3.26 11.70
N ASP A 190 28.17 2.58 10.82
CA ASP A 190 28.16 1.12 10.71
C ASP A 190 28.39 0.69 9.25
N PRO A 191 29.62 0.28 8.89
CA PRO A 191 29.95 -0.06 7.51
C PRO A 191 29.25 -1.32 6.99
N GLU A 192 28.58 -2.09 7.84
CA GLU A 192 27.75 -3.22 7.44
C GLU A 192 26.34 -2.81 6.99
N ILE A 193 25.98 -1.53 7.12
CA ILE A 193 24.66 -1.00 6.76
C ILE A 193 24.77 -0.19 5.47
N ALA A 194 23.91 -0.49 4.51
CA ALA A 194 23.69 0.32 3.32
C ALA A 194 22.33 0.99 3.41
N LEU A 195 22.30 2.33 3.48
CA LEU A 195 21.07 3.10 3.42
C LEU A 195 20.71 3.44 1.97
N ARG A 196 19.44 3.25 1.63
CA ARG A 196 18.80 3.62 0.37
C ARG A 196 17.56 4.44 0.68
N LYS A 197 17.38 5.56 -0.01
CA LYS A 197 16.24 6.44 0.19
C LYS A 197 15.35 6.39 -1.06
N ILE A 198 14.04 6.37 -0.85
CA ILE A 198 13.01 6.39 -1.89
C ILE A 198 12.11 7.58 -1.58
N ASP A 199 12.22 8.63 -2.38
CA ASP A 199 11.29 9.74 -2.30
C ASP A 199 10.00 9.36 -2.99
N ILE A 200 8.91 9.26 -2.22
CA ILE A 200 7.60 8.97 -2.77
C ILE A 200 6.95 10.19 -3.43
N VAL A 201 7.45 11.40 -3.19
CA VAL A 201 6.95 12.71 -3.64
C VAL A 201 5.54 13.05 -3.13
N ASN A 202 4.57 12.13 -3.24
CA ASN A 202 3.21 12.19 -2.69
C ASN A 202 2.59 10.78 -2.62
N GLY A 203 1.42 10.65 -1.99
CA GLY A 203 0.76 9.34 -1.80
C GLY A 203 0.23 8.66 -3.07
N ASN A 204 0.25 9.32 -4.24
CA ASN A 204 -0.33 8.82 -5.49
C ASN A 204 0.73 8.46 -6.56
N THR A 205 1.99 8.29 -6.18
CA THR A 205 3.07 7.95 -7.12
C THR A 205 3.13 6.46 -7.45
N ALA A 206 3.84 6.13 -8.53
CA ALA A 206 3.97 4.76 -8.97
C ALA A 206 4.75 3.92 -7.95
N VAL A 207 5.81 4.49 -7.36
CA VAL A 207 6.58 3.81 -6.31
C VAL A 207 5.77 3.58 -5.03
N ALA A 208 4.95 4.55 -4.62
CA ALA A 208 4.06 4.40 -3.46
C ALA A 208 3.08 3.25 -3.65
N ARG A 209 2.44 3.16 -4.83
CA ARG A 209 1.56 2.03 -5.19
C ARG A 209 2.31 0.71 -5.29
N GLN A 210 3.47 0.70 -5.94
CA GLN A 210 4.27 -0.51 -6.19
C GLN A 210 4.67 -1.21 -4.88
N TYR A 211 5.05 -0.42 -3.86
CA TYR A 211 5.47 -0.94 -2.56
C TYR A 211 4.40 -0.83 -1.48
N ASN A 212 3.16 -0.52 -1.86
CA ASN A 212 2.01 -0.45 -0.96
C ASN A 212 2.27 0.48 0.25
N VAL A 213 2.90 1.64 0.00
CA VAL A 213 3.27 2.64 1.01
C VAL A 213 2.02 3.46 1.37
N HIS A 214 1.36 3.12 2.47
CA HIS A 214 0.14 3.79 2.95
C HIS A 214 0.38 4.90 3.95
N ALA A 215 1.55 4.89 4.60
CA ALA A 215 1.98 5.90 5.55
C ALA A 215 3.50 6.06 5.47
N ILE A 216 3.99 7.28 5.69
CA ILE A 216 5.42 7.59 5.76
C ILE A 216 5.79 8.23 7.10
N PRO A 217 7.01 8.00 7.61
CA PRO A 217 8.06 7.17 7.01
C PRO A 217 7.71 5.67 7.05
N GLN A 218 8.15 4.92 6.05
CA GLN A 218 8.15 3.46 6.05
C GLN A 218 9.59 3.00 5.81
N VAL A 219 10.07 2.05 6.62
CA VAL A 219 11.43 1.52 6.51
C VAL A 219 11.41 0.02 6.31
N ASN A 220 12.01 -0.46 5.22
CA ASN A 220 12.21 -1.89 4.98
C ASN A 220 13.65 -2.28 5.29
N VAL A 221 13.85 -3.36 6.05
CA VAL A 221 15.18 -3.87 6.42
C VAL A 221 15.42 -5.23 5.76
N TYR A 222 16.49 -5.35 4.98
CA TYR A 222 16.90 -6.57 4.29
C TYR A 222 18.22 -7.10 4.87
N ASN A 223 18.33 -8.42 5.02
CA ASN A 223 19.56 -9.07 5.49
C ASN A 223 20.66 -9.10 4.41
N ARG A 224 21.83 -9.63 4.77
CA ARG A 224 22.99 -9.75 3.87
C ARG A 224 22.74 -10.61 2.63
N GLY A 225 21.74 -11.50 2.67
CA GLY A 225 21.29 -12.31 1.54
C GLY A 225 20.19 -11.65 0.69
N GLY A 226 19.79 -10.42 1.02
CA GLY A 226 18.73 -9.69 0.30
C GLY A 226 17.30 -10.09 0.68
N ARG A 227 17.10 -10.85 1.76
CA ARG A 227 15.76 -11.22 2.25
C ARG A 227 15.21 -10.13 3.17
N LEU A 228 13.96 -9.74 2.97
CA LEU A 228 13.24 -8.81 3.86
C LEU A 228 13.11 -9.44 5.26
N VAL A 229 13.62 -8.73 6.27
CA VAL A 229 13.55 -9.10 7.68
C VAL A 229 12.33 -8.48 8.33
N GLY A 230 12.02 -7.22 7.99
CA GLY A 230 10.85 -6.54 8.53
C GLY A 230 10.61 -5.18 7.88
N THR A 231 9.40 -4.68 8.12
CA THR A 231 8.94 -3.35 7.73
C THR A 231 8.50 -2.59 8.98
N VAL A 232 8.93 -1.34 9.09
CA VAL A 232 8.55 -0.40 10.15
C VAL A 232 7.73 0.71 9.50
N VAL A 233 6.60 1.08 10.10
CA VAL A 233 5.78 2.22 9.67
C VAL A 233 5.72 3.23 10.82
N GLY A 234 6.06 4.49 10.53
CA GLY A 234 6.21 5.55 11.53
C GLY A 234 7.67 5.79 11.93
N ALA A 235 7.89 6.86 12.68
CA ALA A 235 9.22 7.31 13.12
C ALA A 235 9.74 6.50 14.32
N ASP A 236 9.96 5.19 14.15
CA ASP A 236 10.44 4.28 15.20
C ASP A 236 11.85 3.75 14.88
N ILE A 237 12.87 4.53 15.26
CA ILE A 237 14.28 4.15 15.06
C ILE A 237 14.69 2.92 15.87
N GLU A 238 14.07 2.69 17.04
CA GLU A 238 14.42 1.56 17.89
C GLU A 238 13.97 0.24 17.27
N GLN A 239 12.78 0.20 16.67
CA GLN A 239 12.33 -0.97 15.92
C GLN A 239 13.20 -1.23 14.68
N VAL A 240 13.63 -0.17 13.97
CA VAL A 240 14.59 -0.32 12.87
C VAL A 240 15.90 -0.94 13.37
N ARG A 241 16.48 -0.44 14.47
CA ARG A 241 17.70 -1.00 15.08
C ARG A 241 17.56 -2.47 15.45
N ARG A 242 16.39 -2.89 15.97
CA ARG A 242 16.11 -4.30 16.26
C ARG A 242 16.13 -5.16 15.00
N TYR A 243 15.48 -4.74 13.93
CA TYR A 243 15.51 -5.49 12.67
C TYR A 243 16.90 -5.50 12.03
N VAL A 244 17.67 -4.41 12.14
CA VAL A 244 19.06 -4.38 11.70
C VAL A 244 19.89 -5.40 12.47
N ALA A 245 19.76 -5.46 13.80
CA ALA A 245 20.44 -6.45 14.63
C ALA A 245 20.08 -7.89 14.23
N GLN A 246 18.79 -8.18 13.96
CA GLN A 246 18.35 -9.48 13.44
C GLN A 246 18.89 -9.78 12.04
N ALA A 247 18.91 -8.77 11.17
CA ALA A 247 19.45 -8.86 9.81
C ALA A 247 20.96 -9.15 9.79
N LYS A 248 21.67 -8.73 10.83
CA LYS A 248 23.10 -9.05 11.04
C LYS A 248 23.35 -10.46 11.59
N THR A 249 22.37 -11.12 12.19
CA THR A 249 22.57 -12.47 12.75
C THR A 249 22.05 -13.58 11.84
N GLY A 250 21.03 -13.31 11.01
CA GLY A 250 20.48 -14.26 10.05
C GLY A 250 21.35 -14.40 8.80
N ARG A 251 21.91 -15.60 8.56
CA ARG A 251 22.47 -16.00 7.25
C ARG A 251 21.36 -16.04 6.20
#